data_AF-A0A4S3J3Q3-F1
#
_entry.id   AF-A0A4S3J3Q3-F1
#
_cell.length_a   1.000
_cell.length_b   1.000
_cell.length_c   1.000
_cell.angle_alpha   90.00
_cell.angle_beta   90.00
_cell.angle_gamma   90.00
#
_symmetry.space_group_name_H-M   'P 1'
#
loop_
_entity.id
_entity.type
_entity.pdbx_description
1 polymer ?
#
loop_
_entity_poly.entity_id
_entity_poly.type
_entity_poly.pdbx_seq_one_letter_code
_entity_poly.pdbx_strand_id
1 'polypeptide(L)'
;MARILKLTICTLHSSPSPYLNSFAFQESLSRYLRILFQLSLHVTDESLAESVLDQALDIARDSHKTPSSYPNEEIQWLATVAFNQAVEFYRLCKDDDFKRWAGKAIALADLMEIRPGELGRLLRRNFAKLLG
;
A
#
# COMPACT_ATOMS: atom_id res chain seq x y z
N MET A 1 -5.39 0.66 -18.66
CA MET A 1 -5.91 -0.38 -17.75
C MET A 1 -6.19 0.15 -16.33
N ALA A 2 -5.26 0.84 -15.67
CA ALA A 2 -5.44 1.34 -14.28
C ALA A 2 -6.72 2.17 -14.03
N ARG A 3 -7.17 2.98 -15.00
CA ARG A 3 -8.40 3.80 -14.88
C ARG A 3 -9.66 2.93 -14.79
N ILE A 4 -9.68 1.78 -15.45
CA ILE A 4 -10.82 0.85 -15.45
C ILE A 4 -10.89 0.14 -14.10
N LEU A 5 -9.76 -0.34 -13.57
CA LEU A 5 -9.72 -0.96 -12.24
C LEU A 5 -10.15 0.00 -11.14
N LYS A 6 -9.66 1.25 -11.19
CA LYS A 6 -10.10 2.31 -10.28
C LYS A 6 -11.59 2.60 -10.42
N LEU A 7 -12.11 2.68 -11.65
CA LEU A 7 -13.54 2.86 -11.90
C LEU A 7 -14.36 1.68 -11.37
N THR A 8 -13.93 0.43 -11.56
CA THR A 8 -14.64 -0.74 -11.03
C THR A 8 -14.62 -0.76 -9.51
N ILE A 9 -13.49 -0.43 -8.87
CA ILE A 9 -13.42 -0.35 -7.39
C ILE A 9 -14.34 0.76 -6.87
N CYS A 10 -14.33 1.95 -7.47
CA CYS A 10 -15.21 3.06 -7.08
C CYS A 10 -16.70 2.74 -7.36
N THR A 11 -17.00 2.08 -8.47
CA THR A 11 -18.37 1.69 -8.84
C THR A 11 -18.90 0.63 -7.87
N LEU A 12 -18.06 -0.30 -7.43
CA LEU A 12 -18.40 -1.26 -6.37
C LEU A 12 -18.59 -0.56 -5.03
N HIS A 13 -17.73 0.40 -4.67
CA HIS A 13 -17.81 1.16 -3.41
C HIS A 13 -19.03 2.09 -3.33
N SER A 14 -19.57 2.52 -4.48
CA SER A 14 -20.73 3.43 -4.55
C SER A 14 -22.04 2.69 -4.84
N SER A 15 -21.98 1.37 -4.98
CA SER A 15 -23.12 0.55 -5.38
C SER A 15 -24.09 0.36 -4.21
N PRO A 16 -25.39 0.65 -4.39
CA PRO A 16 -26.43 0.41 -3.39
C PRO A 16 -26.85 -1.07 -3.30
N SER A 17 -26.09 -2.00 -3.90
CA SER A 17 -26.44 -3.42 -3.94
C SER A 17 -26.31 -4.08 -2.56
N PRO A 18 -27.35 -4.76 -2.05
CA PRO A 18 -27.31 -5.47 -0.77
C PRO A 18 -26.35 -6.67 -0.75
N TYR A 19 -25.95 -7.17 -1.93
CA TYR A 19 -24.92 -8.22 -2.09
C TYR A 19 -23.49 -7.67 -2.08
N LEU A 20 -23.34 -6.36 -2.31
CA LEU A 20 -22.10 -5.61 -2.16
C LEU A 20 -22.17 -4.83 -0.85
N ASN A 21 -22.51 -5.53 0.24
CA ASN A 21 -22.54 -4.95 1.57
C ASN A 21 -21.20 -4.21 1.81
N SER A 22 -21.29 -2.90 2.04
CA SER A 22 -20.14 -2.01 2.24
C SER A 22 -19.16 -2.56 3.29
N PHE A 23 -19.65 -3.26 4.31
CA PHE A 23 -18.80 -3.85 5.36
C PHE A 23 -17.98 -5.04 4.84
N ALA A 24 -18.61 -6.01 4.17
CA ALA A 24 -17.92 -7.18 3.60
C ALA A 24 -16.98 -6.80 2.45
N PHE A 25 -17.32 -5.76 1.69
CA PHE A 25 -16.42 -5.19 0.69
C PHE A 25 -15.21 -4.50 1.33
N GLN A 26 -15.38 -3.76 2.43
CA GLN A 26 -14.26 -3.16 3.16
C GLN A 26 -13.32 -4.22 3.77
N GLU A 27 -13.86 -5.32 4.29
CA GLU A 27 -13.03 -6.43 4.79
C GLU A 27 -12.20 -7.10 3.69
N SER A 28 -12.70 -7.14 2.45
CA SER A 28 -12.00 -7.78 1.32
C SER A 28 -11.12 -6.82 0.53
N LEU A 29 -11.34 -5.50 0.63
CA LEU A 29 -10.63 -4.47 -0.12
C LEU A 29 -9.12 -4.52 0.10
N SER A 30 -8.67 -4.63 1.35
CA SER A 30 -7.25 -4.73 1.69
C SER A 30 -6.57 -5.94 1.02
N ARG A 31 -7.27 -7.08 0.98
CA ARG A 31 -6.81 -8.30 0.31
C ARG A 31 -6.77 -8.13 -1.22
N TYR A 32 -7.76 -7.46 -1.81
CA TYR A 32 -7.74 -7.16 -3.24
C TYR A 32 -6.58 -6.24 -3.62
N LEU A 33 -6.31 -5.20 -2.81
CA LEU A 33 -5.16 -4.32 -3.02
C LEU A 33 -3.85 -5.09 -2.93
N ARG A 34 -3.69 -5.99 -1.95
CA ARG A 34 -2.54 -6.90 -1.87
C ARG A 34 -2.36 -7.71 -3.14
N ILE A 35 -3.41 -8.40 -3.61
CA ILE A 35 -3.34 -9.23 -4.83
C ILE A 35 -2.97 -8.38 -6.03
N LEU A 36 -3.62 -7.23 -6.21
CA LEU A 36 -3.36 -6.34 -7.34
C LEU A 36 -1.93 -5.80 -7.30
N PHE A 37 -1.42 -5.44 -6.13
CA PHE A 37 -0.04 -5.01 -5.95
C PHE A 37 0.96 -6.11 -6.33
N GLN A 38 0.74 -7.35 -5.85
CA GLN A 38 1.58 -8.50 -6.22
C GLN A 38 1.60 -8.74 -7.73
N LEU A 39 0.42 -8.74 -8.35
CA LEU A 39 0.31 -8.94 -9.80
C LEU A 39 1.01 -7.83 -10.58
N SER A 40 0.84 -6.58 -10.14
CA SER A 40 1.47 -5.41 -10.78
C SER A 40 3.00 -5.49 -10.71
N LEU A 41 3.55 -5.88 -9.56
CA LEU A 41 4.99 -6.12 -9.42
C LEU A 41 5.46 -7.30 -10.27
N HIS A 42 4.69 -8.40 -10.31
CA HIS A 42 5.03 -9.60 -11.09
C HIS A 42 5.12 -9.32 -12.59
N VAL A 43 4.22 -8.48 -13.12
CA VAL A 43 4.24 -8.07 -14.53
C VAL A 43 5.11 -6.83 -14.78
N THR A 44 5.84 -6.35 -13.76
CA THR A 44 6.71 -5.16 -13.81
C THR A 44 5.98 -3.86 -14.20
N ASP A 45 4.68 -3.76 -13.92
CA ASP A 45 3.92 -2.51 -14.06
C ASP A 45 4.10 -1.64 -12.82
N GLU A 46 5.23 -0.93 -12.79
CA GLU A 46 5.63 -0.04 -11.69
C GLU A 46 4.57 1.05 -11.45
N SER A 47 3.94 1.59 -12.50
CA SER A 47 2.93 2.64 -12.39
C SER A 47 1.65 2.16 -11.71
N LEU A 48 1.16 0.96 -12.09
CA LEU A 48 0.00 0.36 -11.45
C LEU A 48 0.30 -0.02 -10.01
N ALA A 49 1.47 -0.64 -9.75
CA ALA A 49 1.87 -1.02 -8.40
C ALA A 49 1.96 0.21 -7.48
N GLU A 50 2.53 1.31 -7.97
CA GLU A 50 2.61 2.57 -7.23
C GLU A 50 1.22 3.16 -6.93
N SER A 51 0.31 3.12 -7.90
CA SER A 51 -1.09 3.58 -7.73
C SER A 51 -1.89 2.75 -6.72
N VAL A 52 -1.61 1.46 -6.62
CA VAL A 52 -2.22 0.59 -5.60
C VAL A 52 -1.67 0.92 -4.22
N LEU A 53 -0.37 1.17 -4.11
CA LEU A 53 0.26 1.59 -2.86
C LEU A 53 -0.29 2.94 -2.37
N ASP A 54 -0.49 3.90 -3.27
CA ASP A 54 -1.11 5.19 -2.94
C ASP A 54 -2.55 5.02 -2.44
N GLN A 55 -3.35 4.17 -3.10
CA GLN A 55 -4.71 3.87 -2.63
C GLN A 55 -4.72 3.24 -1.24
N ALA A 56 -3.82 2.29 -0.97
CA ALA A 56 -3.71 1.68 0.35
C ALA A 56 -3.32 2.70 1.42
N LEU A 57 -2.41 3.63 1.11
CA LEU A 57 -2.04 4.75 1.99
C LEU A 57 -3.22 5.66 2.31
N ASP A 58 -4.00 6.06 1.31
CA ASP A 58 -5.17 6.92 1.50
C ASP A 58 -6.23 6.24 2.37
N ILE A 59 -6.56 4.97 2.08
CA ILE A 59 -7.53 4.21 2.88
C ILE A 59 -7.01 4.00 4.30
N ALA A 60 -5.74 3.66 4.49
CA ALA A 60 -5.15 3.48 5.82
C ALA A 60 -5.20 4.78 6.64
N ARG A 61 -4.99 5.95 6.03
CA ARG A 61 -5.11 7.26 6.71
C ARG A 61 -6.54 7.60 7.09
N ASP A 62 -7.50 7.30 6.23
CA ASP A 62 -8.91 7.60 6.47
C ASP A 62 -9.52 6.65 7.51
N SER A 63 -9.09 5.39 7.51
CA SER A 63 -9.61 4.35 8.40
C SER A 63 -9.20 4.50 9.87
N HIS A 64 -8.14 5.26 10.18
CA HIS A 64 -7.82 5.72 11.55
C HIS A 64 -8.99 6.46 12.24
N LYS A 65 -9.99 6.92 11.46
CA LYS A 65 -11.16 7.66 11.97
C LYS A 65 -12.42 6.79 12.08
N THR A 66 -12.35 5.51 11.74
CA THR A 66 -13.52 4.61 11.67
C THR A 66 -13.26 3.28 12.35
N PRO A 67 -14.28 2.58 12.87
CA PRO A 67 -14.12 1.28 13.53
C PRO A 67 -13.66 0.14 12.60
N SER A 68 -13.62 0.34 11.28
CA SER A 68 -13.02 -0.57 10.28
C SER A 68 -11.61 -0.11 9.88
N SER A 69 -10.66 -0.16 10.83
CA SER A 69 -9.26 0.17 10.55
C SER A 69 -8.65 -0.76 9.50
N TYR A 70 -7.77 -0.23 8.65
CA TYR A 70 -7.04 -1.04 7.67
C TYR A 70 -6.21 -2.11 8.39
N PRO A 71 -6.29 -3.40 8.02
CA PRO A 71 -5.65 -4.47 8.79
C PRO A 71 -4.13 -4.27 8.94
N ASN A 72 -3.63 -4.36 10.17
CA ASN A 72 -2.20 -4.20 10.50
C ASN A 72 -1.30 -5.17 9.73
N GLU A 73 -1.77 -6.40 9.50
CA GLU A 73 -1.06 -7.41 8.72
C GLU A 73 -0.88 -7.00 7.25
N GLU A 74 -1.88 -6.33 6.68
CA GLU A 74 -1.85 -5.83 5.32
C GLU A 74 -0.95 -4.58 5.22
N ILE A 75 -0.97 -3.69 6.21
CA ILE A 75 -0.01 -2.57 6.33
C ILE A 75 1.42 -3.11 6.39
N GLN A 76 1.69 -4.04 7.30
CA GLN A 76 3.01 -4.60 7.50
C GLN A 76 3.52 -5.24 6.20
N TRP A 77 2.67 -6.01 5.53
CA TRP A 77 3.04 -6.67 4.28
C TRP A 77 3.29 -5.67 3.16
N LEU A 78 2.37 -4.74 2.90
CA LEU A 78 2.52 -3.74 1.83
C LEU A 78 3.75 -2.87 2.04
N ALA A 79 3.98 -2.37 3.25
CA ALA A 79 5.14 -1.55 3.57
C ALA A 79 6.44 -2.32 3.36
N THR A 80 6.50 -3.59 3.77
CA THR A 80 7.69 -4.43 3.59
C THR A 80 7.98 -4.68 2.11
N VAL A 81 6.96 -5.07 1.33
CA VAL A 81 7.14 -5.37 -0.10
C VAL A 81 7.45 -4.10 -0.90
N ALA A 82 6.81 -2.97 -0.59
CA ALA A 82 7.12 -1.68 -1.21
C ALA A 82 8.55 -1.22 -0.91
N PHE A 83 9.04 -1.42 0.32
CA PHE A 83 10.42 -1.12 0.66
C PHE A 83 11.42 -2.03 -0.08
N ASN A 84 11.10 -3.32 -0.22
CA ASN A 84 11.92 -4.23 -1.03
C ASN A 84 11.97 -3.82 -2.50
N GLN A 85 10.85 -3.35 -3.06
CA GLN A 85 10.83 -2.77 -4.41
C GLN A 85 11.68 -1.49 -4.49
N ALA A 86 11.65 -0.64 -3.45
CA ALA A 86 12.53 0.52 -3.37
C ALA A 86 14.02 0.10 -3.40
N VAL A 87 14.40 -0.96 -2.67
CA VAL A 87 15.76 -1.50 -2.70
C VAL A 87 16.13 -2.01 -4.10
N GLU A 88 15.20 -2.57 -4.85
CA GLU A 88 15.45 -2.94 -6.25
C GLU A 88 15.73 -1.70 -7.12
N PHE A 89 14.99 -0.60 -6.94
CA PHE A 89 15.31 0.67 -7.60
C PHE A 89 16.69 1.20 -7.24
N TYR A 90 17.10 1.09 -5.97
CA TYR A 90 18.44 1.44 -5.53
C TYR A 90 19.51 0.61 -6.25
N ARG A 91 19.30 -0.71 -6.39
CA ARG A 91 20.23 -1.60 -7.12
C ARG A 91 20.34 -1.26 -8.61
N LEU A 92 19.27 -0.72 -9.19
CA LEU A 92 19.22 -0.27 -10.58
C LEU A 92 19.68 1.19 -10.77
N CYS A 93 20.22 1.83 -9.73
CA CYS A 93 20.63 3.24 -9.73
C CYS A 93 19.49 4.22 -10.10
N LYS A 94 18.24 3.85 -9.82
CA LYS A 94 17.04 4.69 -9.97
C LYS A 94 16.75 5.42 -8.65
N ASP A 95 17.61 6.37 -8.29
CA ASP A 95 17.58 7.02 -6.96
C ASP A 95 16.26 7.73 -6.63
N ASP A 96 15.64 8.36 -7.62
CA ASP A 96 14.37 9.06 -7.44
C ASP A 96 13.23 8.09 -7.14
N ASP A 97 13.18 6.95 -7.83
CA ASP A 97 12.20 5.90 -7.60
C ASP A 97 12.46 5.21 -6.24
N PHE A 98 13.72 4.97 -5.88
CA PHE A 98 14.11 4.47 -4.56
C PHE A 98 13.58 5.37 -3.44
N LYS A 99 13.89 6.67 -3.49
CA LYS A 99 13.45 7.64 -2.47
C LYS A 99 11.93 7.72 -2.39
N ARG A 100 11.25 7.77 -3.55
CA ARG A 100 9.78 7.85 -3.64
C ARG A 100 9.11 6.63 -3.01
N TRP A 101 9.54 5.42 -3.39
CA TRP A 101 8.95 4.18 -2.89
C TRP A 101 9.30 3.89 -1.43
N ALA A 102 10.54 4.17 -1.01
CA ALA A 102 10.94 4.04 0.39
C ALA A 102 10.12 5.00 1.28
N GLY A 103 9.90 6.24 0.84
CA GLY A 103 9.07 7.21 1.55
C GLY A 103 7.63 6.73 1.74
N LYS A 104 7.00 6.18 0.69
CA LYS A 104 5.65 5.60 0.76
C LYS A 104 5.57 4.40 1.71
N ALA A 105 6.56 3.50 1.63
CA ALA A 105 6.65 2.34 2.52
C ALA A 105 6.77 2.74 4.00
N ILE A 106 7.61 3.72 4.31
CA ILE A 106 7.76 4.26 5.67
C ILE A 106 6.45 4.89 6.14
N ALA A 107 5.82 5.72 5.31
CA ALA A 107 4.56 6.38 5.65
C ALA A 107 3.45 5.36 5.95
N LEU A 108 3.39 4.26 5.20
CA LEU A 108 2.42 3.20 5.43
C LEU A 108 2.72 2.45 6.73
N ALA A 109 3.98 2.12 6.97
CA ALA A 109 4.43 1.46 8.20
C ALA A 109 4.13 2.24 9.49
N ASP A 110 4.11 3.58 9.42
CA ASP A 110 3.77 4.44 10.55
C ASP A 110 2.29 4.41 10.93
N LEU A 111 1.41 3.95 10.01
CA LEU A 111 -0.03 3.84 10.26
C LEU A 111 -0.42 2.58 11.06
N MET A 112 0.53 1.69 11.37
CA MET A 112 0.25 0.51 12.19
C MET A 112 -0.15 0.88 13.62
N GLU A 113 -1.21 0.25 14.13
CA GLU A 113 -1.79 0.52 15.46
C GLU A 113 -1.27 -0.41 16.56
N ILE A 114 -1.07 -1.71 16.26
CA ILE A 114 -0.72 -2.72 17.29
C ILE A 114 0.71 -2.54 17.81
N ARG A 115 1.61 -1.98 16.99
CA ARG A 115 3.02 -1.67 17.35
C ARG A 115 3.44 -0.35 16.70
N PRO A 116 2.92 0.78 17.21
CA PRO A 116 3.00 2.05 16.51
C PRO A 116 4.44 2.49 16.29
N GLY A 117 4.77 2.73 15.01
CA GLY A 117 6.06 3.23 14.57
C GLY A 117 7.24 2.26 14.69
N GLU A 118 7.08 1.00 15.11
CA GLU A 118 8.20 0.04 15.18
C GLU A 118 8.73 -0.26 13.77
N LEU A 119 7.84 -0.67 12.86
CA LEU A 119 8.18 -0.93 11.47
C LEU A 119 8.70 0.34 10.78
N GLY A 120 8.04 1.48 11.00
CA GLY A 120 8.46 2.76 10.43
C GLY A 120 9.86 3.20 10.88
N ARG A 121 10.24 2.98 12.14
CA ARG A 121 11.61 3.23 12.64
C ARG A 121 12.62 2.29 11.99
N LEU A 122 12.28 1.00 11.84
CA LEU A 122 13.14 0.02 11.18
C LEU A 122 13.41 0.42 9.72
N LEU A 123 12.36 0.77 8.97
CA LEU A 123 12.48 1.15 7.56
C LEU A 123 13.29 2.45 7.39
N ARG A 124 13.07 3.47 8.23
CA ARG A 124 13.90 4.70 8.22
C ARG A 124 15.37 4.40 8.49
N ARG A 125 15.67 3.52 9.45
CA ARG A 125 17.06 3.12 9.74
C ARG A 125 17.71 2.45 8.53
N ASN A 126 16.99 1.57 7.83
CA ASN A 126 17.50 0.91 6.63
C ASN A 126 17.68 1.92 5.48
N PHE A 127 16.73 2.82 5.29
CA PHE A 127 16.81 3.88 4.29
C PHE A 127 18.04 4.77 4.49
N ALA A 128 18.30 5.22 5.74
CA ALA A 128 19.48 6.02 6.06
C ALA A 128 20.79 5.28 5.80
N LYS A 129 20.84 3.96 6.04
CA LYS A 129 22.02 3.12 5.75
C LYS A 129 22.29 2.93 4.26
N LEU A 130 21.26 3.02 3.41
CA LEU A 130 21.39 2.87 1.96
C LEU A 130 21.72 4.20 1.27
N LEU A 131 21.54 5.33 1.97
CA LEU A 131 21.88 6.67 1.47
C LEU A 131 23.30 7.14 1.84
N GLY A 132 23.95 6.49 2.81
CA GLY A 132 25.28 6.85 3.32
C GLY A 132 26.29 5.75 3.05
#